data_AF-A0A947DIN8-F1
#
_entry.id   AF-A0A947DIN8-F1
#
_cell.length_a   1.000
_cell.length_b   1.000
_cell.length_c   1.000
_cell.angle_alpha   90.00
_cell.angle_beta   90.00
_cell.angle_gamma   90.00
#
_symmetry.space_group_name_H-M   'P 1'
#
loop_
_entity.id
_entity.type
_entity.pdbx_description
1 polymer ?
#
loop_
_entity_poly.entity_id
_entity_poly.type
_entity_poly.pdbx_seq_one_letter_code
_entity_poly.pdbx_strand_id
1 'polypeptide(L)'
;MLMGLFSRLLNFQTGSIPLEDFFTEIVAFWFESNPNFLHAWLQHVHALDEKDIYSHVDTQKSFPALEHHTKDSRPDMVIELVGDTCQDIVFLESKIGSSEGGNQLQRYAEILANLSGYRHKTLIYITRDFEPKDKSVIFQDVSQHQIKFKQLRWYQFYQFLSLYKETTLTREICSFMEENEMGHSSQFSDTDIQALANFPQALKLMDVTMRGKVTQRFEEVTGQKQTRNNALKQLLDYGNYNIVAGMPTGKWFCCLGFLLQSTHIAAPLTVALWLGAEPKSAHKFEIVAMMQAVCSQRGWRGTELTTSLQAKPRIFREQSLQTFLSEEDQISAIQDFFMKALAELQEIQKQYKHLPWSAY
;
A
#
# COMPACT_ATOMS: atom_id res chain seq x y z
N MET A 1 12.73 0.66 10.49
CA MET A 1 13.29 1.93 9.98
C MET A 1 12.78 3.05 10.89
N LEU A 2 13.62 4.01 11.27
CA LEU A 2 13.16 5.19 12.02
C LEU A 2 12.29 6.05 11.09
N MET A 3 11.10 6.46 11.54
CA MET A 3 10.22 7.35 10.75
C MET A 3 10.92 8.69 10.47
N GLY A 4 10.86 9.16 9.23
CA GLY A 4 11.40 10.46 8.79
C GLY A 4 10.78 11.67 9.50
N LEU A 5 11.39 12.84 9.37
CA LEU A 5 10.95 14.07 10.04
C LEU A 5 9.53 14.46 9.66
N PHE A 6 9.19 14.44 8.37
CA PHE A 6 7.87 14.84 7.88
C PHE A 6 6.76 13.92 8.35
N SER A 7 7.00 12.61 8.42
CA SER A 7 6.02 11.66 8.98
C SER A 7 5.80 11.88 10.47
N ARG A 8 6.84 12.26 11.23
CA ARG A 8 6.66 12.68 12.62
C ARG A 8 5.85 13.97 12.72
N LEU A 9 6.12 14.97 11.89
CA LEU A 9 5.39 16.24 11.88
C LEU A 9 3.91 16.06 11.52
N LEU A 10 3.61 15.23 10.51
CA LEU A 10 2.23 14.89 10.15
C LEU A 10 1.51 14.21 11.32
N ASN A 11 2.17 13.32 12.06
CA ASN A 11 1.58 12.66 13.23
C ASN A 11 1.35 13.59 14.44
N PHE A 12 2.06 14.73 14.52
CA PHE A 12 1.86 15.73 15.59
C PHE A 12 0.69 16.69 15.29
N GLN A 13 0.15 16.68 14.07
CA GLN A 13 -1.03 17.47 13.72
C GLN A 13 -2.26 16.89 14.42
N THR A 14 -2.92 17.68 15.26
CA THR A 14 -4.14 17.28 15.97
C THR A 14 -5.40 17.33 15.09
N GLY A 15 -5.29 17.81 13.85
CA GLY A 15 -6.35 17.83 12.85
C GLY A 15 -6.12 16.84 11.72
N SER A 16 -7.20 16.42 11.05
CA SER A 16 -7.12 15.57 9.85
C SER A 16 -6.70 16.42 8.65
N ILE A 17 -5.41 16.69 8.49
CA ILE A 17 -4.88 17.24 7.23
C ILE A 17 -4.76 16.10 6.22
N PRO A 18 -5.34 16.22 5.02
CA PRO A 18 -5.11 15.27 3.94
C PRO A 18 -3.61 15.14 3.67
N LEU A 19 -3.14 13.89 3.51
CA LEU A 19 -1.72 13.60 3.21
C LEU A 19 -1.22 14.38 1.98
N GLU A 20 -2.11 14.56 1.01
CA GLU A 20 -1.93 15.33 -0.21
C GLU A 20 -1.62 16.81 0.06
N ASP A 21 -2.49 17.51 0.78
CA ASP A 21 -2.30 18.92 1.15
C ASP A 21 -0.98 19.10 1.89
N PHE A 22 -0.71 18.24 2.88
CA PHE A 22 0.53 18.30 3.66
C PHE A 22 1.78 18.14 2.78
N PHE A 23 1.76 17.20 1.84
CA PHE A 23 2.90 16.98 0.96
C PHE A 23 3.05 18.10 -0.08
N THR A 24 1.95 18.60 -0.65
CA THR A 24 1.98 19.71 -1.61
C THR A 24 2.59 20.95 -0.99
N GLU A 25 2.28 21.28 0.27
CA GLU A 25 2.89 22.40 0.99
C GLU A 25 4.41 22.23 1.16
N ILE A 26 4.89 21.02 1.48
CA ILE A 26 6.32 20.74 1.57
C ILE A 26 7.01 20.96 0.23
N VAL A 27 6.41 20.48 -0.86
CA VAL A 27 6.95 20.63 -2.22
C VAL A 27 6.92 22.10 -2.66
N ALA A 28 5.85 22.82 -2.37
CA ALA A 28 5.73 24.25 -2.64
C ALA A 28 6.85 25.04 -1.97
N PHE A 29 7.02 24.86 -0.65
CA PHE A 29 8.09 25.49 0.11
C PHE A 29 9.48 25.15 -0.44
N TRP A 30 9.69 23.90 -0.87
CA TRP A 30 10.95 23.50 -1.48
C TRP A 30 11.19 24.20 -2.82
N PHE A 31 10.18 24.32 -3.67
CA PHE A 31 10.28 25.05 -4.93
C PHE A 31 10.53 26.55 -4.72
N GLU A 32 9.83 27.19 -3.79
CA GLU A 32 10.06 28.60 -3.43
C GLU A 32 11.49 28.84 -2.93
N SER A 33 11.97 27.94 -2.05
CA SER A 33 13.32 28.03 -1.50
C SER A 33 14.40 27.70 -2.52
N ASN A 34 14.04 27.04 -3.63
CA ASN A 34 14.99 26.60 -4.66
C ASN A 34 14.45 26.79 -6.10
N PRO A 35 14.31 28.05 -6.58
CA PRO A 35 13.74 28.34 -7.90
C PRO A 35 14.45 27.64 -9.07
N ASN A 36 15.77 27.43 -8.97
CA ASN A 36 16.54 26.71 -9.98
C ASN A 36 16.07 25.26 -10.14
N PHE A 37 15.70 24.59 -9.04
CA PHE A 37 15.16 23.22 -9.11
C PHE A 37 13.73 23.19 -9.62
N LEU A 38 12.90 24.20 -9.28
CA LEU A 38 11.59 24.36 -9.88
C LEU A 38 11.71 24.49 -11.40
N HIS A 39 12.56 25.38 -11.90
CA HIS A 39 12.77 25.54 -13.34
C HIS A 39 13.30 24.27 -14.00
N ALA A 40 14.30 23.62 -13.41
CA ALA A 40 14.82 22.35 -13.91
C ALA A 40 13.74 21.26 -13.95
N TRP A 41 12.87 21.20 -12.95
CA TRP A 41 11.75 20.26 -12.92
C TRP A 41 10.71 20.57 -14.00
N LEU A 42 10.29 21.83 -14.12
CA LEU A 42 9.34 22.25 -15.15
C LEU A 42 9.89 22.02 -16.57
N GLN A 43 11.18 22.23 -16.80
CA GLN A 43 11.83 21.87 -18.06
C GLN A 43 11.86 20.35 -18.28
N HIS A 44 12.18 19.58 -17.23
CA HIS A 44 12.20 18.11 -17.29
C HIS A 44 10.84 17.52 -17.66
N VAL A 45 9.74 18.09 -17.19
CA VAL A 45 8.37 17.65 -17.54
C VAL A 45 7.81 18.35 -18.78
N HIS A 46 8.63 19.19 -19.43
CA HIS A 46 8.27 20.04 -20.56
C HIS A 46 7.04 20.91 -20.28
N ALA A 47 7.00 21.58 -19.13
CA ALA A 47 6.03 22.60 -18.76
C ALA A 47 6.60 24.03 -18.92
N LEU A 48 7.92 24.15 -19.09
CA LEU A 48 8.63 25.41 -19.32
C LEU A 48 9.63 25.24 -20.46
N ASP A 49 9.67 26.20 -21.39
CA ASP A 49 10.54 26.16 -22.56
C ASP A 49 11.68 27.21 -22.51
N GLU A 50 11.56 28.25 -21.68
CA GLU A 50 12.54 29.35 -21.58
C GLU A 50 13.43 29.30 -20.33
N LYS A 51 14.48 30.13 -20.35
CA LYS A 51 15.43 30.36 -19.26
C LYS A 51 15.27 31.80 -18.75
N ASP A 52 15.72 32.06 -17.52
CA ASP A 52 15.74 33.39 -16.89
C ASP A 52 14.36 34.02 -16.62
N ILE A 53 13.53 33.27 -15.91
CA ILE A 53 12.18 33.69 -15.49
C ILE A 53 12.12 33.73 -13.96
N TYR A 54 11.46 34.73 -13.39
CA TYR A 54 11.13 34.75 -11.96
C TYR A 54 9.93 33.84 -11.71
N SER A 55 9.97 33.02 -10.65
CA SER A 55 8.89 32.11 -10.29
C SER A 55 8.22 32.51 -8.97
N HIS A 56 6.90 32.48 -8.92
CA HIS A 56 6.10 32.55 -7.71
C HIS A 56 5.26 31.27 -7.58
N VAL A 57 5.24 30.68 -6.39
CA VAL A 57 4.48 29.46 -6.08
C VAL A 57 3.43 29.83 -5.03
N ASP A 58 2.19 29.37 -5.20
CA ASP A 58 1.09 29.64 -4.27
C ASP A 58 0.16 28.43 -4.19
N THR A 59 -0.04 27.88 -3.00
CA THR A 59 -0.93 26.73 -2.72
C THR A 59 -2.32 27.16 -2.26
N GLN A 60 -2.53 28.45 -1.99
CA GLN A 60 -3.77 29.00 -1.46
C GLN A 60 -4.53 29.86 -2.49
N LYS A 61 -3.98 30.04 -3.69
CA LYS A 61 -4.59 30.81 -4.77
C LYS A 61 -5.91 30.22 -5.24
N SER A 62 -6.99 30.98 -5.06
CA SER A 62 -8.34 30.62 -5.48
C SER A 62 -8.76 31.42 -6.72
N PHE A 63 -9.51 30.76 -7.59
CA PHE A 63 -10.08 31.33 -8.81
C PHE A 63 -11.61 31.30 -8.73
N PRO A 64 -12.28 32.42 -9.04
CA PRO A 64 -13.74 32.46 -9.09
C PRO A 64 -14.31 31.44 -10.06
N ALA A 65 -15.47 30.88 -9.71
CA ALA A 65 -16.28 30.06 -10.58
C ALA A 65 -16.60 30.80 -11.91
N LEU A 66 -16.49 30.10 -13.04
CA LEU A 66 -17.11 30.57 -14.30
C LEU A 66 -18.65 30.46 -14.18
N GLU A 67 -19.39 31.13 -15.07
CA GLU A 67 -20.86 31.20 -14.99
C GLU A 67 -21.56 29.84 -14.90
N HIS A 68 -21.00 28.81 -15.55
CA HIS A 68 -21.53 27.44 -15.54
C HIS A 68 -20.89 26.51 -14.50
N HIS A 69 -19.99 27.04 -13.66
CA HIS A 69 -19.39 26.29 -12.54
C HIS A 69 -20.21 26.48 -11.26
N THR A 70 -20.28 25.44 -10.45
CA THR A 70 -21.06 25.47 -9.19
C THR A 70 -20.26 25.98 -7.98
N LYS A 71 -18.95 26.14 -8.11
CA LYS A 71 -18.05 26.57 -7.03
C LYS A 71 -16.74 27.11 -7.57
N ASP A 72 -16.10 27.93 -6.75
CA ASP A 72 -14.73 28.38 -6.95
C ASP A 72 -13.75 27.20 -7.00
N SER A 73 -12.60 27.45 -7.59
CA SER A 73 -11.56 26.45 -7.80
C SER A 73 -10.26 26.88 -7.15
N ARG A 74 -9.61 25.96 -6.43
CA ARG A 74 -8.29 26.16 -5.83
C ARG A 74 -7.42 24.98 -6.23
N PRO A 75 -6.58 25.11 -7.28
CA PRO A 75 -5.53 24.14 -7.57
C PRO A 75 -4.65 23.94 -6.35
N ASP A 76 -4.14 22.73 -6.13
CA ASP A 76 -3.27 22.47 -4.97
C ASP A 76 -1.98 23.30 -5.01
N MET A 77 -1.51 23.65 -6.20
CA MET A 77 -0.41 24.59 -6.40
C MET A 77 -0.57 25.36 -7.70
N VAL A 78 -0.32 26.67 -7.64
CA VAL A 78 -0.22 27.56 -8.79
C VAL A 78 1.20 28.07 -8.88
N ILE A 79 1.77 28.03 -10.09
CA ILE A 79 3.11 28.54 -10.35
C ILE A 79 3.00 29.60 -11.44
N GLU A 80 3.38 30.82 -11.11
CA GLU A 80 3.45 31.94 -12.05
C GLU A 80 4.90 32.21 -12.42
N LEU A 81 5.16 32.26 -13.72
CA LEU A 81 6.48 32.43 -14.30
C LEU A 81 6.49 33.78 -15.02
N VAL A 82 7.22 34.76 -14.49
CA VAL A 82 7.26 36.13 -14.98
C VAL A 82 8.63 36.42 -15.59
N GLY A 83 8.68 36.51 -16.91
CA GLY A 83 9.83 37.05 -17.65
C GLY A 83 9.65 38.54 -17.95
N ASP A 84 10.66 39.15 -18.57
CA ASP A 84 10.65 40.59 -18.87
C ASP A 84 9.51 41.01 -19.83
N THR A 85 9.10 40.11 -20.73
CA THR A 85 8.10 40.40 -21.77
C THR A 85 6.97 39.38 -21.84
N CYS A 86 6.97 38.35 -20.98
CA CYS A 86 5.99 37.29 -21.03
C CYS A 86 5.68 36.75 -19.64
N GLN A 87 4.49 36.17 -19.50
CA GLN A 87 4.06 35.50 -18.29
C GLN A 87 3.50 34.13 -18.67
N ASP A 88 3.90 33.09 -17.96
CA ASP A 88 3.37 31.73 -18.10
C ASP A 88 2.76 31.30 -16.75
N ILE A 89 1.80 30.38 -16.80
CA ILE A 89 1.12 29.87 -15.59
C ILE A 89 0.97 28.36 -15.64
N VAL A 90 1.18 27.73 -14.49
CA VAL A 90 1.00 26.30 -14.28
C VAL A 90 0.03 26.09 -13.13
N PHE A 91 -1.05 25.35 -13.39
CA PHE A 91 -1.86 24.75 -12.33
C PHE A 91 -1.37 23.33 -12.10
N LEU A 92 -1.21 22.95 -10.84
CA LEU A 92 -0.86 21.61 -10.42
C LEU A 92 -1.94 21.08 -9.47
N GLU A 93 -2.50 19.93 -9.83
CA GLU A 93 -3.38 19.15 -8.97
C GLU A 93 -2.65 17.84 -8.61
N SER A 94 -2.53 17.58 -7.31
CA SER A 94 -1.90 16.42 -6.72
C SER A 94 -2.95 15.41 -6.29
N LYS A 95 -2.63 14.11 -6.36
CA LYS A 95 -3.41 13.07 -5.66
C LYS A 95 -2.52 12.04 -4.99
N ILE A 96 -2.75 11.83 -3.69
CA ILE A 96 -2.09 10.78 -2.91
C ILE A 96 -3.15 9.90 -2.25
N GLY A 97 -3.53 8.81 -2.92
CA GLY A 97 -4.47 7.80 -2.41
C GLY A 97 -5.95 8.19 -2.47
N SER A 98 -6.30 9.34 -3.03
CA SER A 98 -7.67 9.73 -3.35
C SER A 98 -7.85 9.88 -4.87
N SER A 99 -9.05 9.59 -5.37
CA SER A 99 -9.40 9.93 -6.76
C SER A 99 -9.78 11.41 -6.86
N GLU A 100 -9.63 11.98 -8.05
CA GLU A 100 -10.07 13.35 -8.36
C GLU A 100 -11.56 13.59 -7.99
N GLY A 101 -11.89 14.82 -7.57
CA GLY A 101 -13.28 15.25 -7.45
C GLY A 101 -13.94 15.41 -8.83
N GLY A 102 -15.25 15.18 -8.93
CA GLY A 102 -15.96 15.23 -10.21
C GLY A 102 -15.65 16.49 -11.04
N ASN A 103 -15.21 16.30 -12.28
CA ASN A 103 -14.90 17.32 -13.30
C ASN A 103 -13.89 18.40 -12.85
N GLN A 104 -12.98 18.12 -11.92
CA GLN A 104 -12.07 19.12 -11.38
C GLN A 104 -11.03 19.60 -12.39
N LEU A 105 -10.39 18.67 -13.11
CA LEU A 105 -9.42 19.00 -14.15
C LEU A 105 -10.06 19.74 -15.32
N GLN A 106 -11.31 19.42 -15.66
CA GLN A 106 -12.08 20.15 -16.66
C GLN A 106 -12.27 21.61 -16.24
N ARG A 107 -12.75 21.87 -15.01
CA ARG A 107 -12.92 23.25 -14.50
C ARG A 107 -11.62 24.03 -14.55
N TYR A 108 -10.51 23.41 -14.17
CA TYR A 108 -9.20 24.05 -14.19
C TYR A 108 -8.74 24.39 -15.61
N ALA A 109 -8.98 23.49 -16.57
CA ALA A 109 -8.71 23.78 -17.97
C ALA A 109 -9.54 24.98 -18.45
N GLU A 110 -10.83 25.03 -18.14
CA GLU A 110 -11.69 26.15 -18.53
C GLU A 110 -11.27 27.47 -17.88
N ILE A 111 -10.90 27.46 -16.60
CA ILE A 111 -10.37 28.65 -15.90
C ILE A 111 -9.08 29.12 -16.58
N LEU A 112 -8.12 28.23 -16.78
CA LEU A 112 -6.87 28.55 -17.48
C LEU A 112 -7.16 29.17 -18.85
N ALA A 113 -8.07 28.59 -19.64
CA ALA A 113 -8.45 29.10 -20.96
C ALA A 113 -8.89 30.57 -20.93
N ASN A 114 -9.66 30.94 -19.91
CA ASN A 114 -10.23 32.27 -19.72
C ASN A 114 -9.27 33.30 -19.09
N LEU A 115 -8.13 32.88 -18.53
CA LEU A 115 -7.12 33.83 -18.03
C LEU A 115 -6.47 34.60 -19.18
N SER A 116 -6.42 35.93 -19.09
CA SER A 116 -5.68 36.78 -20.02
C SER A 116 -4.27 37.08 -19.49
N GLY A 117 -3.38 37.57 -20.35
CA GLY A 117 -2.02 37.99 -19.96
C GLY A 117 -0.96 36.88 -19.92
N TYR A 118 -1.36 35.61 -20.08
CA TYR A 118 -0.43 34.47 -20.11
C TYR A 118 -0.18 33.96 -21.53
N ARG A 119 1.10 33.77 -21.87
CA ARG A 119 1.54 33.21 -23.15
C ARG A 119 1.37 31.69 -23.18
N HIS A 120 1.87 30.99 -22.17
CA HIS A 120 1.70 29.55 -22.02
C HIS A 120 0.95 29.21 -20.74
N LYS A 121 0.04 28.24 -20.87
CA LYS A 121 -0.84 27.77 -19.80
C LYS A 121 -0.71 26.27 -19.70
N THR A 122 -0.31 25.77 -18.55
CA THR A 122 -0.10 24.34 -18.33
C THR A 122 -0.97 23.84 -17.18
N LEU A 123 -1.63 22.71 -17.39
CA LEU A 123 -2.29 21.95 -16.33
C LEU A 123 -1.49 20.67 -16.09
N ILE A 124 -0.96 20.51 -14.89
CA ILE A 124 -0.26 19.33 -14.42
C ILE A 124 -1.18 18.57 -13.47
N TYR A 125 -1.38 17.29 -13.74
CA TYR A 125 -2.01 16.35 -12.82
C TYR A 125 -0.98 15.31 -12.40
N ILE A 126 -0.69 15.21 -11.10
CA ILE A 126 0.34 14.31 -10.56
C ILE A 126 -0.23 13.36 -9.51
N THR A 127 -0.05 12.06 -9.70
CA THR A 127 -0.64 11.04 -8.81
C THR A 127 0.40 10.07 -8.25
N ARG A 128 0.11 9.47 -7.09
CA ARG A 128 0.88 8.28 -6.65
C ARG A 128 0.53 7.08 -7.53
N ASP A 129 -0.76 6.80 -7.63
CA ASP A 129 -1.28 5.59 -8.26
C ASP A 129 -1.46 5.76 -9.77
N PHE A 130 -1.50 4.66 -10.52
CA PHE A 130 -1.72 4.71 -11.97
C PHE A 130 -3.21 4.98 -12.28
N GLU A 131 -3.53 6.23 -12.63
CA GLU A 131 -4.89 6.69 -12.94
C GLU A 131 -4.93 7.49 -14.25
N PRO A 132 -4.89 6.84 -15.44
CA PRO A 132 -4.86 7.53 -16.72
C PRO A 132 -6.12 8.39 -16.94
N LYS A 133 -5.93 9.63 -17.40
CA LYS A 133 -7.01 10.57 -17.69
C LYS A 133 -7.32 10.65 -19.17
N ASP A 134 -8.62 10.76 -19.47
CA ASP A 134 -9.10 11.01 -20.83
C ASP A 134 -9.07 12.52 -21.12
N LYS A 135 -8.19 12.92 -22.05
CA LYS A 135 -8.05 14.32 -22.46
C LYS A 135 -9.32 14.87 -23.13
N SER A 136 -10.14 14.01 -23.74
CA SER A 136 -11.39 14.46 -24.38
C SER A 136 -12.41 14.96 -23.35
N VAL A 137 -12.40 14.38 -22.14
CA VAL A 137 -13.22 14.82 -21.02
C VAL A 137 -12.67 16.12 -20.42
N ILE A 138 -11.35 16.22 -20.22
CA ILE A 138 -10.72 17.43 -19.65
C ILE A 138 -10.93 18.66 -20.55
N PHE A 139 -10.87 18.47 -21.86
CA PHE A 139 -10.95 19.56 -22.85
C PHE A 139 -12.27 19.60 -23.61
N GLN A 140 -13.36 19.08 -23.02
CA GLN A 140 -14.66 19.01 -23.69
C GLN A 140 -15.12 20.39 -24.20
N ASP A 141 -14.93 21.44 -23.38
CA ASP A 141 -15.41 22.79 -23.66
C ASP A 141 -14.27 23.80 -23.96
N VAL A 142 -13.04 23.31 -24.15
CA VAL A 142 -11.84 24.14 -24.37
C VAL A 142 -11.01 23.61 -25.51
N SER A 143 -10.45 24.49 -26.34
CA SER A 143 -9.50 24.07 -27.37
C SER A 143 -8.22 23.50 -26.76
N GLN A 144 -7.88 22.26 -27.13
CA GLN A 144 -6.65 21.57 -26.70
C GLN A 144 -5.35 22.33 -27.07
N HIS A 145 -5.41 23.29 -27.99
CA HIS A 145 -4.25 24.11 -28.37
C HIS A 145 -3.98 25.27 -27.43
N GLN A 146 -4.93 25.64 -26.57
CA GLN A 146 -4.78 26.76 -25.62
C GLN A 146 -4.03 26.36 -24.35
N ILE A 147 -4.03 25.08 -24.00
CA ILE A 147 -3.54 24.58 -22.71
C ILE A 147 -2.74 23.31 -22.91
N LYS A 148 -1.54 23.27 -22.32
CA LYS A 148 -0.70 22.07 -22.27
C LYS A 148 -1.12 21.21 -21.08
N PHE A 149 -1.63 20.01 -21.32
CA PHE A 149 -1.91 19.06 -20.23
C PHE A 149 -0.76 18.05 -20.06
N LYS A 150 -0.32 17.90 -18.81
CA LYS A 150 0.69 16.93 -18.39
C LYS A 150 0.12 16.05 -17.30
N GLN A 151 0.08 14.75 -17.56
CA GLN A 151 -0.18 13.76 -16.53
C GLN A 151 1.14 13.13 -16.11
N LEU A 152 1.43 13.18 -14.82
CA LEU A 152 2.65 12.69 -14.20
C LEU A 152 2.31 11.77 -13.04
N ARG A 153 3.32 11.07 -12.55
CA ARG A 153 3.25 10.37 -11.26
C ARG A 153 4.35 10.83 -10.33
N TRP A 154 4.09 10.75 -9.03
CA TRP A 154 5.04 11.18 -8.00
C TRP A 154 6.39 10.46 -8.10
N TYR A 155 6.45 9.22 -8.61
CA TYR A 155 7.73 8.53 -8.84
C TYR A 155 8.66 9.28 -9.81
N GLN A 156 8.09 10.02 -10.79
CA GLN A 156 8.88 10.81 -11.73
C GLN A 156 9.50 12.03 -11.03
N PHE A 157 8.75 12.66 -10.13
CA PHE A 157 9.29 13.73 -9.27
C PHE A 157 10.36 13.16 -8.32
N TYR A 158 10.13 11.99 -7.72
CA TYR A 158 11.12 11.31 -6.90
C TYR A 158 12.41 11.02 -7.68
N GLN A 159 12.32 10.49 -8.90
CA GLN A 159 13.47 10.23 -9.77
C GLN A 159 14.24 11.51 -10.06
N PHE A 160 13.55 12.59 -10.45
CA PHE A 160 14.17 13.89 -10.64
C PHE A 160 14.89 14.37 -9.38
N LEU A 161 14.22 14.33 -8.23
CA LEU A 161 14.72 14.82 -6.96
C LEU A 161 15.90 13.98 -6.44
N SER A 162 15.91 12.68 -6.74
CA SER A 162 16.95 11.75 -6.31
C SER A 162 18.32 12.06 -6.88
N LEU A 163 18.39 12.81 -7.99
CA LEU A 163 19.62 13.30 -8.60
C LEU A 163 20.28 14.42 -7.77
N TYR A 164 19.55 15.03 -6.83
CA TYR A 164 19.95 16.23 -6.10
C TYR A 164 19.85 16.06 -4.57
N LYS A 165 20.10 14.86 -4.03
CA LYS A 165 20.03 14.51 -2.58
C LYS A 165 21.10 15.18 -1.69
N GLU A 166 21.59 16.36 -2.07
CA GLU A 166 22.66 17.08 -1.37
C GLU A 166 22.16 17.79 -0.11
N THR A 167 20.89 18.24 -0.10
CA THR A 167 20.34 18.96 1.06
C THR A 167 19.58 18.04 2.01
N THR A 168 19.56 18.40 3.30
CA THR A 168 18.75 17.68 4.30
C THR A 168 17.26 17.74 3.95
N LEU A 169 16.75 18.88 3.48
CA LEU A 169 15.35 19.02 3.07
C LEU A 169 15.01 18.05 1.93
N THR A 170 15.84 18.00 0.89
CA THR A 170 15.64 17.08 -0.24
C THR A 170 15.64 15.61 0.20
N ARG A 171 16.56 15.22 1.09
CA ARG A 171 16.61 13.86 1.64
C ARG A 171 15.37 13.50 2.45
N GLU A 172 14.85 14.43 3.24
CA GLU A 172 13.62 14.22 4.01
C GLU A 172 12.39 14.13 3.09
N ILE A 173 12.32 14.92 2.01
CA ILE A 173 11.26 14.80 0.99
C ILE A 173 11.31 13.40 0.36
N CYS A 174 12.48 12.96 -0.11
CA CYS A 174 12.64 11.62 -0.68
C CYS A 174 12.23 10.51 0.32
N SER A 175 12.63 10.64 1.59
CA SER A 175 12.29 9.66 2.63
C SER A 175 10.77 9.60 2.85
N PHE A 176 10.11 10.76 2.92
CA PHE A 176 8.66 10.83 3.02
C PHE A 176 7.95 10.21 1.81
N MET A 177 8.48 10.43 0.60
CA MET A 177 7.95 9.80 -0.61
C MET A 177 8.12 8.28 -0.59
N GLU A 178 9.25 7.75 -0.10
CA GLU A 178 9.47 6.31 0.04
C GLU A 178 8.49 5.68 1.05
N GLU A 179 8.32 6.32 2.21
CA GLU A 179 7.40 5.87 3.27
C GLU A 179 5.94 5.83 2.82
N ASN A 180 5.56 6.71 1.88
CA ASN A 180 4.19 6.80 1.34
C ASN A 180 4.06 6.19 -0.07
N GLU A 181 4.99 5.33 -0.46
CA GLU A 181 5.00 4.57 -1.73
C GLU A 181 5.03 5.42 -3.01
N MET A 182 5.37 6.71 -2.90
CA MET A 182 5.48 7.65 -4.01
C MET A 182 6.79 7.54 -4.79
N GLY A 183 7.80 6.85 -4.26
CA GLY A 183 9.09 6.63 -4.93
C GLY A 183 9.13 5.43 -5.89
N HIS A 184 8.14 4.53 -5.83
CA HIS A 184 8.16 3.29 -6.59
C HIS A 184 7.77 3.52 -8.05
N SER A 185 8.62 3.08 -8.98
CA SER A 185 8.24 3.01 -10.39
C SER A 185 7.23 1.88 -10.59
N SER A 186 6.29 2.02 -11.53
CA SER A 186 5.48 0.86 -11.98
C SER A 186 6.18 0.01 -13.03
N GLN A 187 7.52 -0.01 -13.00
CA GLN A 187 8.32 -0.93 -13.80
C GLN A 187 8.77 -2.08 -12.91
N PHE A 188 8.80 -3.28 -13.48
CA PHE A 188 9.43 -4.41 -12.81
C PHE A 188 10.94 -4.17 -12.71
N SER A 189 11.50 -4.32 -11.51
CA SER A 189 12.94 -4.42 -11.32
C SER A 189 13.46 -5.80 -11.73
N ASP A 190 14.77 -5.95 -11.87
CA ASP A 190 15.39 -7.27 -12.09
C ASP A 190 15.04 -8.25 -10.96
N THR A 191 14.95 -7.76 -9.72
CA THR A 191 14.51 -8.55 -8.56
C THR A 191 13.08 -9.03 -8.72
N ASP A 192 12.18 -8.18 -9.21
CA ASP A 192 10.78 -8.55 -9.45
C ASP A 192 10.67 -9.60 -10.58
N ILE A 193 11.44 -9.41 -11.66
CA ILE A 193 11.50 -10.36 -12.78
C ILE A 193 12.03 -11.72 -12.29
N GLN A 194 13.10 -11.73 -11.51
CA GLN A 194 13.66 -12.95 -10.93
C GLN A 194 12.68 -13.62 -9.95
N ALA A 195 11.98 -12.84 -9.12
CA ALA A 195 10.97 -13.36 -8.21
C ALA A 195 9.82 -14.02 -8.99
N LEU A 196 9.29 -13.35 -10.03
CA LEU A 196 8.24 -13.89 -10.90
C LEU A 196 8.69 -15.14 -11.66
N ALA A 197 9.94 -15.17 -12.15
CA ALA A 197 10.48 -16.32 -12.85
C ALA A 197 10.59 -17.57 -11.95
N ASN A 198 10.96 -17.38 -10.68
CA ASN A 198 11.11 -18.46 -9.71
C ASN A 198 9.81 -18.81 -8.96
N PHE A 199 8.79 -17.95 -9.05
CA PHE A 199 7.53 -18.08 -8.32
C PHE A 199 6.81 -19.43 -8.56
N PRO A 200 6.69 -19.96 -9.80
CA PRO A 200 6.04 -21.26 -10.02
C PRO A 200 6.74 -22.42 -9.29
N GLN A 201 8.07 -22.39 -9.24
CA GLN A 201 8.86 -23.41 -8.55
C GLN A 201 8.72 -23.28 -7.03
N ALA A 202 8.75 -22.06 -6.50
CA ALA A 202 8.51 -21.81 -5.07
C ALA A 202 7.11 -22.26 -4.65
N LEU A 203 6.08 -21.96 -5.46
CA LEU A 203 4.71 -22.46 -5.25
C LEU A 203 4.66 -23.98 -5.21
N LYS A 204 5.35 -24.67 -6.14
CA LYS A 204 5.39 -26.13 -6.17
C LYS A 204 6.02 -26.71 -4.91
N LEU A 205 7.10 -26.11 -4.41
CA LEU A 205 7.72 -26.54 -3.15
C LEU A 205 6.75 -26.39 -1.97
N MET A 206 6.09 -25.23 -1.85
CA MET A 206 5.09 -25.01 -0.81
C MET A 206 3.89 -25.97 -0.92
N ASP A 207 3.45 -26.31 -2.13
CA ASP A 207 2.38 -27.30 -2.35
C ASP A 207 2.85 -28.68 -1.85
N VAL A 208 4.03 -29.15 -2.26
CA VAL A 208 4.54 -30.47 -1.86
C VAL A 208 4.68 -30.64 -0.34
N THR A 209 5.07 -29.60 0.39
CA THR A 209 5.19 -29.70 1.85
C THR A 209 3.85 -29.80 2.58
N MET A 210 2.76 -29.32 1.98
CA MET A 210 1.42 -29.39 2.57
C MET A 210 0.60 -30.61 2.11
N ARG A 211 1.04 -31.32 1.07
CA ARG A 211 0.28 -32.41 0.41
C ARG A 211 0.55 -33.79 1.02
N GLY A 212 -0.17 -34.79 0.51
CA GLY A 212 -0.03 -36.18 0.93
C GLY A 212 -0.36 -36.35 2.41
N LYS A 213 0.62 -36.86 3.18
CA LYS A 213 0.47 -37.14 4.62
C LYS A 213 0.00 -35.93 5.43
N VAL A 214 0.45 -34.71 5.08
CA VAL A 214 0.10 -33.50 5.82
C VAL A 214 -1.35 -33.09 5.58
N THR A 215 -1.81 -33.04 4.32
CA THR A 215 -3.21 -32.73 4.00
C THR A 215 -4.12 -33.79 4.62
N GLN A 216 -3.81 -35.08 4.48
CA GLN A 216 -4.62 -36.15 5.07
C GLN A 216 -4.74 -35.96 6.59
N ARG A 217 -3.61 -35.69 7.27
CA ARG A 217 -3.61 -35.46 8.71
C ARG A 217 -4.39 -34.21 9.11
N PHE A 218 -4.30 -33.14 8.32
CA PHE A 218 -5.07 -31.92 8.54
C PHE A 218 -6.58 -32.18 8.42
N GLU A 219 -7.00 -32.93 7.41
CA GLU A 219 -8.40 -33.34 7.23
C GLU A 219 -8.91 -34.21 8.38
N GLU A 220 -8.09 -35.14 8.88
CA GLU A 220 -8.42 -35.96 10.06
C GLU A 220 -8.61 -35.12 11.32
N VAL A 221 -7.74 -34.14 11.55
CA VAL A 221 -7.77 -33.28 12.74
C VAL A 221 -8.90 -32.25 12.68
N THR A 222 -9.20 -31.71 11.49
CA THR A 222 -10.19 -30.63 11.34
C THR A 222 -11.57 -31.11 10.91
N GLY A 223 -11.69 -32.34 10.40
CA GLY A 223 -12.89 -32.88 9.81
C GLY A 223 -13.27 -32.26 8.46
N GLN A 224 -12.45 -31.35 7.90
CA GLN A 224 -12.78 -30.64 6.66
C GLN A 224 -11.86 -31.04 5.51
N LYS A 225 -12.45 -31.63 4.46
CA LYS A 225 -11.77 -31.96 3.20
C LYS A 225 -11.24 -30.70 2.51
N GLN A 226 -10.01 -30.79 2.02
CA GLN A 226 -9.31 -29.69 1.39
C GLN A 226 -9.39 -29.77 -0.13
N THR A 227 -9.61 -28.62 -0.77
CA THR A 227 -9.56 -28.49 -2.24
C THR A 227 -8.35 -27.65 -2.66
N ARG A 228 -7.81 -27.95 -3.85
CA ARG A 228 -6.56 -27.35 -4.34
C ARG A 228 -6.64 -25.83 -4.52
N ASN A 229 -7.82 -25.31 -4.90
CA ASN A 229 -7.99 -23.93 -5.36
C ASN A 229 -7.98 -22.88 -4.25
N ASN A 230 -8.07 -23.28 -2.98
CA ASN A 230 -8.19 -22.32 -1.88
C ASN A 230 -6.87 -21.62 -1.53
N ALA A 231 -5.71 -22.27 -1.70
CA ALA A 231 -4.41 -21.72 -1.26
C ALA A 231 -3.96 -20.51 -2.08
N LEU A 232 -4.20 -20.51 -3.39
CA LEU A 232 -3.81 -19.37 -4.25
C LEU A 232 -4.67 -18.13 -3.99
N LYS A 233 -5.97 -18.35 -3.73
CA LYS A 233 -6.87 -17.25 -3.33
C LYS A 233 -6.41 -16.62 -2.01
N GLN A 234 -6.03 -17.45 -1.03
CA GLN A 234 -5.50 -16.95 0.25
C GLN A 234 -4.21 -16.15 0.08
N LEU A 235 -3.38 -16.50 -0.91
CA LEU A 235 -2.16 -15.78 -1.20
C LEU A 235 -2.45 -14.38 -1.75
N LEU A 236 -3.39 -14.27 -2.69
CA LEU A 236 -3.78 -13.00 -3.28
C LEU A 236 -4.51 -12.09 -2.28
N ASP A 237 -5.46 -12.65 -1.52
CA ASP A 237 -6.33 -11.87 -0.64
C ASP A 237 -5.66 -11.50 0.70
N TYR A 238 -4.75 -12.35 1.19
CA TYR A 238 -4.22 -12.25 2.56
C TYR A 238 -2.70 -12.43 2.69
N GLY A 239 -1.98 -12.61 1.58
CA GLY A 239 -0.53 -12.83 1.61
C GLY A 239 -0.10 -14.15 2.26
N ASN A 240 -0.99 -15.16 2.29
CA ASN A 240 -0.71 -16.47 2.91
C ASN A 240 -0.93 -17.60 1.92
N TYR A 241 0.00 -18.54 1.82
CA TYR A 241 -0.17 -19.74 1.01
C TYR A 241 -0.46 -20.94 1.92
N ASN A 242 -1.74 -21.30 2.08
CA ASN A 242 -2.17 -22.24 3.11
C ASN A 242 -3.37 -23.11 2.70
N ILE A 243 -3.57 -24.18 3.47
CA ILE A 243 -4.85 -24.88 3.57
C ILE A 243 -5.65 -24.31 4.75
N VAL A 244 -6.98 -24.28 4.62
CA VAL A 244 -7.88 -23.62 5.56
C VAL A 244 -9.06 -24.53 5.89
N ALA A 245 -9.32 -24.71 7.18
CA ALA A 245 -10.52 -25.30 7.69
C ALA A 245 -11.32 -24.27 8.51
N GLY A 246 -12.56 -24.02 8.10
CA GLY A 246 -13.52 -23.28 8.90
C GLY A 246 -14.12 -24.22 9.92
N MET A 247 -13.99 -23.88 11.20
CA MET A 247 -14.60 -24.65 12.27
C MET A 247 -16.12 -24.32 12.31
N PRO A 248 -17.00 -25.30 12.57
CA PRO A 248 -18.45 -25.08 12.54
C PRO A 248 -18.92 -24.01 13.51
N THR A 249 -20.04 -23.39 13.16
CA THR A 249 -20.88 -22.50 14.01
C THR A 249 -20.17 -21.35 14.73
N GLY A 250 -18.87 -21.13 14.52
CA GLY A 250 -18.07 -20.28 15.39
C GLY A 250 -17.31 -19.16 14.72
N LYS A 251 -17.45 -18.93 13.40
CA LYS A 251 -16.65 -17.93 12.65
C LYS A 251 -15.19 -17.92 13.10
N TRP A 252 -14.60 -19.11 13.17
CA TRP A 252 -13.23 -19.34 13.57
C TRP A 252 -12.65 -20.45 12.69
N PHE A 253 -11.34 -20.50 12.58
CA PHE A 253 -10.67 -21.28 11.56
C PHE A 253 -9.32 -21.81 12.06
N CYS A 254 -8.90 -22.90 11.42
CA CYS A 254 -7.56 -23.45 11.50
C CYS A 254 -6.93 -23.34 10.12
N CYS A 255 -5.68 -22.88 10.07
CA CYS A 255 -4.91 -22.80 8.84
C CYS A 255 -3.56 -23.49 9.05
N LEU A 256 -3.00 -24.01 7.95
CA LEU A 256 -1.67 -24.59 7.92
C LEU A 256 -0.99 -24.20 6.61
N GLY A 257 0.24 -23.68 6.69
CA GLY A 257 1.00 -23.30 5.50
C GLY A 257 2.01 -22.20 5.77
N PHE A 258 2.15 -21.29 4.81
CA PHE A 258 3.17 -20.25 4.77
C PHE A 258 2.55 -18.86 4.96
N LEU A 259 3.13 -18.09 5.88
CA LEU A 259 2.83 -16.68 6.10
C LEU A 259 3.88 -15.86 5.34
N LEU A 260 3.48 -15.23 4.22
CA LEU A 260 4.40 -14.51 3.34
C LEU A 260 4.41 -12.98 3.56
N GLN A 261 3.68 -12.49 4.58
CA GLN A 261 3.54 -11.09 5.03
C GLN A 261 3.83 -10.01 3.97
N SER A 262 2.77 -9.46 3.37
CA SER A 262 2.89 -8.45 2.30
C SER A 262 3.08 -7.01 2.79
N THR A 263 3.12 -6.73 4.09
CA THR A 263 3.05 -5.34 4.60
C THR A 263 4.23 -4.87 5.44
N HIS A 264 5.22 -5.75 5.73
CA HIS A 264 6.42 -5.37 6.46
C HIS A 264 7.66 -5.96 5.81
N ILE A 265 8.49 -5.10 5.23
CA ILE A 265 9.73 -5.39 4.47
C ILE A 265 10.76 -6.25 5.24
N ALA A 266 10.56 -6.50 6.54
CA ALA A 266 11.53 -7.16 7.42
C ALA A 266 11.03 -8.41 8.18
N ALA A 267 9.78 -8.85 7.98
CA ALA A 267 9.30 -10.04 8.70
C ALA A 267 9.77 -11.33 7.99
N PRO A 268 10.33 -12.31 8.72
CA PRO A 268 10.80 -13.55 8.10
C PRO A 268 9.61 -14.36 7.56
N LEU A 269 9.79 -14.94 6.38
CA LEU A 269 8.89 -15.96 5.84
C LEU A 269 8.75 -17.09 6.87
N THR A 270 7.51 -17.45 7.17
CA THR A 270 7.22 -18.32 8.32
C THR A 270 6.32 -19.48 7.90
N VAL A 271 6.67 -20.68 8.37
CA VAL A 271 5.86 -21.89 8.27
C VAL A 271 5.03 -21.99 9.55
N ALA A 272 3.71 -22.16 9.44
CA ALA A 272 2.85 -22.12 10.60
C ALA A 272 1.62 -23.02 10.50
N LEU A 273 1.17 -23.49 11.67
CA LEU A 273 -0.22 -23.83 11.94
C LEU A 273 -0.79 -22.74 12.85
N TRP A 274 -1.99 -22.23 12.55
CA TRP A 274 -2.59 -21.19 13.36
C TRP A 274 -4.10 -21.33 13.48
N LEU A 275 -4.61 -20.86 14.61
CA LEU A 275 -6.04 -20.73 14.88
C LEU A 275 -6.39 -19.24 14.93
N GLY A 276 -7.55 -18.89 14.41
CA GLY A 276 -8.07 -17.53 14.48
C GLY A 276 -9.58 -17.50 14.65
N ALA A 277 -10.09 -16.49 15.35
CA ALA A 277 -11.51 -16.23 15.46
C ALA A 277 -11.88 -14.82 14.97
N GLU A 278 -12.99 -14.71 14.27
CA GLU A 278 -13.53 -13.44 13.82
C GLU A 278 -14.23 -12.70 14.96
N PRO A 279 -14.38 -11.37 14.87
CA PRO A 279 -14.91 -10.58 15.97
C PRO A 279 -16.35 -10.96 16.36
N LYS A 280 -17.11 -11.52 15.40
CA LYS A 280 -18.50 -11.97 15.55
C LYS A 280 -18.64 -13.46 15.90
N SER A 281 -17.58 -14.12 16.36
CA SER A 281 -17.64 -15.51 16.83
C SER A 281 -18.56 -15.65 18.05
N ALA A 282 -19.50 -16.61 18.01
CA ALA A 282 -20.40 -16.88 19.14
C ALA A 282 -19.66 -17.42 20.38
N HIS A 283 -18.51 -18.06 20.17
CA HIS A 283 -17.70 -18.68 21.22
C HIS A 283 -16.43 -17.87 21.54
N LYS A 284 -16.41 -16.57 21.22
CA LYS A 284 -15.20 -15.74 21.29
C LYS A 284 -14.51 -15.80 22.66
N PHE A 285 -15.26 -15.72 23.74
CA PHE A 285 -14.72 -15.74 25.10
C PHE A 285 -14.01 -17.06 25.41
N GLU A 286 -14.64 -18.19 25.10
CA GLU A 286 -14.12 -19.53 25.34
C GLU A 286 -12.89 -19.81 24.46
N ILE A 287 -12.95 -19.39 23.19
CA ILE A 287 -11.84 -19.50 22.25
C ILE A 287 -10.64 -18.66 22.71
N VAL A 288 -10.85 -17.40 23.12
CA VAL A 288 -9.78 -16.53 23.62
C VAL A 288 -9.15 -17.10 24.89
N ALA A 289 -9.96 -17.62 25.82
CA ALA A 289 -9.45 -18.25 27.04
C ALA A 289 -8.61 -19.49 26.73
N MET A 290 -9.06 -20.35 25.80
CA MET A 290 -8.27 -21.47 25.31
C MET A 290 -6.97 -21.01 24.67
N MET A 291 -7.01 -19.99 23.80
CA MET A 291 -5.83 -19.45 23.13
C MET A 291 -4.78 -18.92 24.12
N GLN A 292 -5.21 -18.17 25.13
CA GLN A 292 -4.33 -17.67 26.20
C GLN A 292 -3.68 -18.81 26.98
N ALA A 293 -4.44 -19.86 27.30
CA ALA A 293 -3.92 -21.04 27.97
C ALA A 293 -2.90 -21.80 27.11
N VAL A 294 -3.18 -22.00 25.81
CA VAL A 294 -2.26 -22.65 24.87
C VAL A 294 -0.95 -21.87 24.74
N CYS A 295 -1.01 -20.54 24.59
CA CYS A 295 0.18 -19.70 24.57
C CYS A 295 1.03 -19.85 25.84
N SER A 296 0.38 -19.89 27.01
CA SER A 296 1.07 -19.96 28.30
C SER A 296 1.68 -21.33 28.59
N GLN A 297 1.05 -22.41 28.12
CA GLN A 297 1.45 -23.80 28.44
C GLN A 297 2.36 -24.42 27.38
N ARG A 298 2.22 -24.03 26.12
CA ARG A 298 2.83 -24.71 24.97
C ARG A 298 3.76 -23.81 24.15
N GLY A 299 3.95 -22.56 24.56
CA GLY A 299 4.85 -21.63 23.88
C GLY A 299 4.39 -21.20 22.49
N TRP A 300 3.09 -21.32 22.19
CA TRP A 300 2.52 -20.76 20.96
C TRP A 300 2.50 -19.23 21.06
N ARG A 301 2.70 -18.53 19.95
CA ARG A 301 2.62 -17.07 19.91
C ARG A 301 1.17 -16.61 19.79
N GLY A 302 0.77 -15.60 20.55
CA GLY A 302 -0.58 -15.02 20.49
C GLY A 302 -0.59 -13.58 19.95
N THR A 303 -1.68 -13.20 19.28
CA THR A 303 -1.95 -11.81 18.87
C THR A 303 -3.41 -11.45 19.17
N GLU A 304 -3.64 -10.22 19.63
CA GLU A 304 -4.99 -9.71 19.91
C GLU A 304 -5.82 -10.64 20.81
N LEU A 305 -5.19 -11.28 21.81
CA LEU A 305 -5.83 -12.23 22.73
C LEU A 305 -6.72 -11.52 23.75
N THR A 306 -7.74 -10.82 23.25
CA THR A 306 -8.71 -10.05 24.00
C THR A 306 -10.11 -10.29 23.43
N THR A 307 -11.12 -10.03 24.25
CA THR A 307 -12.53 -10.22 23.92
C THR A 307 -13.20 -8.96 23.34
N SER A 308 -12.43 -7.88 23.13
CA SER A 308 -12.91 -6.63 22.52
C SER A 308 -13.68 -6.86 21.22
N LEU A 309 -14.74 -6.10 20.98
CA LEU A 309 -15.69 -6.28 19.86
C LEU A 309 -15.04 -6.24 18.47
N GLN A 310 -13.86 -5.64 18.33
CA GLN A 310 -13.15 -5.55 17.04
C GLN A 310 -11.97 -6.51 16.93
N ALA A 311 -11.52 -7.10 18.05
CA ALA A 311 -10.31 -7.92 18.07
C ALA A 311 -10.47 -9.21 17.26
N LYS A 312 -9.39 -9.60 16.56
CA LYS A 312 -9.25 -10.83 15.80
C LYS A 312 -8.18 -11.72 16.45
N PRO A 313 -8.52 -12.39 17.57
CA PRO A 313 -7.56 -13.19 18.30
C PRO A 313 -7.01 -14.32 17.43
N ARG A 314 -5.69 -14.51 17.46
CA ARG A 314 -5.00 -15.58 16.75
C ARG A 314 -3.88 -16.16 17.60
N ILE A 315 -3.62 -17.46 17.43
CA ILE A 315 -2.44 -18.13 17.97
C ILE A 315 -1.71 -18.91 16.89
N PHE A 316 -0.39 -19.00 17.02
CA PHE A 316 0.50 -19.54 16.02
C PHE A 316 1.46 -20.56 16.65
N ARG A 317 1.49 -21.76 16.08
CA ARG A 317 2.62 -22.67 16.16
C ARG A 317 3.43 -22.47 14.91
N GLU A 318 4.58 -21.81 15.04
CA GLU A 318 5.30 -21.30 13.88
C GLU A 318 6.81 -21.48 14.00
N GLN A 319 7.46 -21.48 12.86
CA GLN A 319 8.90 -21.58 12.73
C GLN A 319 9.35 -20.83 11.47
N SER A 320 10.43 -20.04 11.60
CA SER A 320 10.99 -19.31 10.45
C SER A 320 11.44 -20.30 9.38
N LEU A 321 11.11 -20.00 8.12
CA LEU A 321 11.53 -20.82 6.98
C LEU A 321 13.07 -20.95 6.91
N GLN A 322 13.80 -19.95 7.40
CA GLN A 322 15.27 -19.95 7.45
C GLN A 322 15.85 -21.10 8.28
N THR A 323 15.13 -21.55 9.32
CA THR A 323 15.59 -22.64 10.19
C THR A 323 15.65 -23.99 9.47
N PHE A 324 14.91 -24.14 8.35
CA PHE A 324 14.93 -25.36 7.55
C PHE A 324 16.06 -25.35 6.51
N LEU A 325 16.77 -24.22 6.30
CA LEU A 325 17.80 -24.12 5.27
C LEU A 325 19.01 -25.03 5.50
N SER A 326 19.28 -25.39 6.75
CA SER A 326 20.33 -26.32 7.15
C SER A 326 19.93 -27.79 7.01
N GLU A 327 18.66 -28.08 6.76
CA GLU A 327 18.18 -29.46 6.63
C GLU A 327 18.54 -30.03 5.26
N GLU A 328 19.02 -31.27 5.23
CA GLU A 328 19.37 -31.97 3.98
C GLU A 328 18.13 -32.16 3.09
N ASP A 329 16.99 -32.52 3.70
CA ASP A 329 15.68 -32.58 3.04
C ASP A 329 14.71 -31.62 3.73
N GLN A 330 14.66 -30.40 3.19
CA GLN A 330 13.80 -29.32 3.68
C GLN A 330 12.32 -29.66 3.55
N ILE A 331 11.92 -30.43 2.52
CA ILE A 331 10.52 -30.81 2.33
C ILE A 331 10.08 -31.72 3.47
N SER A 332 10.88 -32.75 3.76
CA SER A 332 10.59 -33.69 4.85
C SER A 332 10.59 -32.98 6.20
N ALA A 333 11.56 -32.09 6.45
CA ALA A 333 11.64 -31.34 7.70
C ALA A 333 10.40 -30.44 7.94
N ILE A 334 9.94 -29.74 6.90
CA ILE A 334 8.72 -28.90 6.97
C ILE A 334 7.47 -29.78 7.18
N GLN A 335 7.37 -30.90 6.47
CA GLN A 335 6.27 -31.84 6.67
C GLN A 335 6.24 -32.37 8.11
N ASP A 336 7.40 -32.69 8.68
CA ASP A 336 7.49 -33.19 10.06
C ASP A 336 7.15 -32.12 11.09
N PHE A 337 7.51 -30.85 10.84
CA PHE A 337 7.02 -29.72 11.63
C PHE A 337 5.48 -29.67 11.61
N PHE A 338 4.86 -29.76 10.43
CA PHE A 338 3.41 -29.77 10.31
C PHE A 338 2.75 -30.95 11.03
N MET A 339 3.33 -32.15 10.93
CA MET A 339 2.81 -33.33 11.62
C MET A 339 2.87 -33.17 13.14
N LYS A 340 3.96 -32.61 13.69
CA LYS A 340 4.09 -32.31 15.12
C LYS A 340 3.07 -31.26 15.57
N ALA A 341 2.92 -30.17 14.81
CA ALA A 341 1.94 -29.12 15.12
C ALA A 341 0.51 -29.65 15.10
N LEU A 342 0.17 -30.53 14.14
CA LEU A 342 -1.14 -31.17 14.06
C LEU A 342 -1.39 -32.17 15.20
N ALA A 343 -0.37 -32.91 15.62
CA ALA A 343 -0.48 -33.77 16.81
C ALA A 343 -0.71 -32.93 18.08
N GLU A 344 0.04 -31.83 18.25
CA GLU A 344 -0.19 -30.89 19.36
C GLU A 344 -1.62 -30.33 19.34
N LEU A 345 -2.13 -29.94 18.15
CA LEU A 345 -3.49 -29.45 17.98
C LEU A 345 -4.53 -30.51 18.39
N GLN A 346 -4.35 -31.77 18.01
CA GLN A 346 -5.27 -32.84 18.40
C GLN A 346 -5.33 -33.02 19.93
N GLU A 347 -4.21 -32.85 20.63
CA GLU A 347 -4.22 -32.86 22.10
C GLU A 347 -4.95 -31.65 22.69
N ILE A 348 -4.84 -30.48 22.06
CA ILE A 348 -5.62 -29.29 22.44
C ILE A 348 -7.12 -29.57 22.24
N GLN A 349 -7.52 -30.18 21.12
CA GLN A 349 -8.92 -30.54 20.86
C GLN A 349 -9.49 -31.46 21.93
N LYS A 350 -8.74 -32.48 22.36
CA LYS A 350 -9.15 -33.40 23.44
C LYS A 350 -9.34 -32.66 24.76
N GLN A 351 -8.43 -31.74 25.09
CA GLN A 351 -8.50 -30.94 26.31
C GLN A 351 -9.69 -29.95 26.30
N TYR A 352 -9.98 -29.35 25.15
CA TYR A 352 -11.02 -28.34 24.95
C TYR A 352 -12.19 -28.88 24.13
N LYS A 353 -12.64 -30.11 24.42
CA LYS A 353 -13.69 -30.81 23.65
C LYS A 353 -15.07 -30.13 23.61
N HIS A 354 -15.29 -29.14 24.47
CA HIS A 354 -16.53 -28.35 24.51
C HIS A 354 -16.61 -27.30 23.41
N LEU A 355 -15.47 -26.93 22.79
CA LEU A 355 -15.43 -26.01 21.66
C LEU A 355 -15.85 -26.72 20.35
N PRO A 356 -16.43 -26.01 19.37
CA PRO A 356 -16.92 -26.61 18.13
C PRO A 356 -15.79 -26.85 17.11
N TRP A 357 -15.00 -27.90 17.30
CA TRP A 357 -13.83 -28.22 16.47
C TRP A 357 -14.14 -28.90 15.12
N SER A 358 -15.27 -29.58 14.98
CA SER A 358 -15.64 -30.30 13.75
C SER A 358 -17.16 -30.39 13.60
N ALA A 359 -17.66 -30.39 12.36
CA ALA A 359 -19.08 -30.61 12.11
C ALA A 359 -19.30 -32.09 12.36
N TYR A 360 -20.03 -32.42 13.43
CA TYR A 360 -20.48 -33.79 13.66
C TYR A 360 -21.41 -34.25 12.55
#